data_AF-A0A372DPB2-F1
#
_entry.id   AF-A0A372DPB2-F1
#
_cell.length_a   1.000
_cell.length_b   1.000
_cell.length_c   1.000
_cell.angle_alpha   90.00
_cell.angle_beta   90.00
_cell.angle_gamma   90.00
#
_symmetry.space_group_name_H-M   'P 1'
#
loop_
_entity.id
_entity.type
_entity.pdbx_description
1 polymer ?
#
loop_
_entity_poly.entity_id
_entity_poly.type
_entity_poly.pdbx_seq_one_letter_code
_entity_poly.pdbx_strand_id
1 'polypeptide(L)'
;MEVIRQLLKIALVALVALLAVAGALALIFGLGAGGLTIALSPAGTAAGVFAVAFLAGAIPALLIAPFVYFYFWRSNRATWGSAVIAGAIGGALIGLLDRGVMGYAIPSGIAVAILTHLGARRWLGPNNSFKPKPLRGSA
;
A
#
# COMPACT_ATOMS: atom_id res chain seq x y z
N MET A 1 -20.45 -12.37 -6.59
CA MET A 1 -19.09 -12.96 -6.68
C MET A 1 -18.03 -12.00 -7.23
N GLU A 2 -18.33 -11.18 -8.23
CA GLU A 2 -17.33 -10.29 -8.84
C GLU A 2 -16.72 -9.26 -7.87
N VAL A 3 -17.52 -8.72 -6.94
CA VAL A 3 -17.04 -7.76 -5.90
C VAL A 3 -15.97 -8.36 -5.00
N ILE A 4 -16.21 -9.59 -4.51
CA ILE A 4 -15.26 -10.29 -3.63
C ILE A 4 -13.96 -10.57 -4.38
N ARG A 5 -14.05 -10.98 -5.65
CA ARG A 5 -12.88 -11.18 -6.50
C ARG A 5 -12.08 -9.90 -6.71
N GLN A 6 -12.74 -8.76 -6.92
CA GLN A 6 -12.07 -7.46 -7.07
C GLN A 6 -11.38 -7.02 -5.77
N LEU A 7 -12.02 -7.19 -4.62
CA LEU A 7 -11.42 -6.91 -3.31
C LEU A 7 -10.19 -7.79 -3.06
N LEU A 8 -10.27 -9.10 -3.34
CA LEU A 8 -9.14 -10.01 -3.18
C LEU A 8 -7.96 -9.63 -4.09
N LYS A 9 -8.22 -9.19 -5.33
CA LYS A 9 -7.18 -8.69 -6.23
C LYS A 9 -6.51 -7.43 -5.67
N ILE A 10 -7.28 -6.48 -5.15
CA ILE A 10 -6.71 -5.26 -4.55
C ILE A 10 -5.88 -5.62 -3.32
N ALA A 11 -6.37 -6.52 -2.45
CA ALA A 11 -5.64 -6.98 -1.28
C ALA A 11 -4.34 -7.69 -1.64
N LEU A 12 -4.33 -8.52 -2.68
CA LEU A 12 -3.12 -9.17 -3.18
C LEU A 12 -2.10 -8.15 -3.69
N VAL A 13 -2.54 -7.15 -4.47
CA VAL A 13 -1.66 -6.07 -4.95
C VAL A 13 -1.11 -5.26 -3.78
N ALA A 14 -1.95 -4.93 -2.79
CA ALA A 14 -1.52 -4.22 -1.58
C ALA A 14 -0.50 -5.02 -0.77
N LEU A 15 -0.67 -6.34 -0.67
CA LEU A 15 0.31 -7.22 -0.02
C LEU A 15 1.66 -7.19 -0.74
N VAL A 16 1.66 -7.31 -2.07
CA VAL A 16 2.90 -7.27 -2.87
C VAL A 16 3.58 -5.91 -2.76
N ALA A 17 2.81 -4.82 -2.79
CA ALA A 17 3.32 -3.47 -2.57
C ALA A 17 3.96 -3.32 -1.17
N LEU A 18 3.30 -3.84 -0.13
CA LEU A 18 3.83 -3.83 1.22
C LEU A 18 5.14 -4.62 1.34
N LEU A 19 5.19 -5.83 0.76
CA LEU A 19 6.41 -6.65 0.76
C LEU A 19 7.57 -5.94 0.05
N ALA A 20 7.31 -5.29 -1.08
CA ALA A 20 8.32 -4.54 -1.81
C ALA A 20 8.86 -3.36 -0.99
N VAL A 21 7.98 -2.59 -0.35
CA VAL A 21 8.39 -1.44 0.48
C VAL A 21 9.10 -1.88 1.76
N ALA A 22 8.61 -2.92 2.44
CA ALA A 22 9.27 -3.50 3.61
C ALA A 22 10.66 -4.05 3.25
N GLY A 23 10.79 -4.73 2.11
CA GLY A 23 12.08 -5.20 1.58
C GLY A 23 13.03 -4.05 1.26
N ALA A 24 12.55 -2.99 0.62
CA ALA A 24 13.36 -1.81 0.33
C ALA A 24 13.88 -1.14 1.61
N LEU A 25 13.02 -0.96 2.63
CA LEU A 25 13.44 -0.43 3.93
C LEU A 25 14.47 -1.34 4.60
N ALA A 26 14.24 -2.65 4.61
CA ALA A 26 15.18 -3.61 5.17
C ALA A 26 16.57 -3.50 4.53
N LEU A 27 16.64 -3.32 3.21
CA LEU A 27 17.90 -3.11 2.50
C LEU A 27 18.55 -1.76 2.86
N ILE A 28 17.78 -0.66 2.85
CA ILE A 28 18.29 0.68 3.17
C ILE A 28 18.90 0.70 4.58
N PHE A 29 18.16 0.22 5.57
CA PHE A 29 18.60 0.24 6.96
C PHE A 29 19.65 -0.83 7.26
N GLY A 30 19.56 -2.01 6.63
CA GLY A 30 20.58 -3.06 6.75
C GLY A 30 21.94 -2.62 6.21
N LEU A 31 21.97 -2.00 5.03
CA LEU A 31 23.19 -1.46 4.44
C LEU A 31 23.72 -0.24 5.21
N GLY A 32 22.83 0.62 5.71
CA GLY A 32 23.18 1.77 6.54
C GLY A 32 23.73 1.39 7.92
N ALA A 33 23.32 0.25 8.48
CA ALA A 33 23.81 -0.26 9.75
C ALA A 33 25.28 -0.69 9.71
N GLY A 34 25.84 -0.98 8.53
CA GLY A 34 27.26 -1.32 8.37
C GLY A 34 28.22 -0.17 8.73
N GLY A 35 27.73 1.08 8.79
CA GLY A 35 28.52 2.26 9.18
C GLY A 35 28.33 2.73 10.62
N LEU A 36 27.42 2.13 11.38
CA LEU A 36 27.13 2.48 12.77
C LEU A 36 27.53 1.32 13.68
N THR A 37 28.17 1.62 14.82
CA THR A 37 28.56 0.66 15.87
C THR A 37 27.34 0.12 16.62
N ILE A 38 26.40 -0.50 15.92
CA ILE A 38 25.20 -1.11 16.49
C ILE A 38 25.52 -2.57 16.86
N ALA A 39 25.03 -3.04 18.00
CA ALA A 39 25.23 -4.41 18.50
C ALA A 39 24.65 -5.53 17.61
N LEU A 40 23.95 -5.18 16.53
CA LEU A 40 23.32 -6.10 15.59
C LEU A 40 24.05 -6.09 14.24
N SER A 41 24.22 -7.28 13.66
CA SER A 41 24.77 -7.42 12.31
C SER A 41 23.85 -6.74 11.29
N PRO A 42 24.38 -6.30 10.13
CA PRO A 42 23.58 -5.75 9.03
C PRO A 42 22.36 -6.61 8.65
N ALA A 43 22.53 -7.93 8.66
CA ALA A 43 21.46 -8.89 8.38
C ALA A 43 20.38 -8.90 9.48
N GLY A 44 20.78 -8.81 10.76
CA GLY A 44 19.85 -8.72 11.88
C GLY A 44 19.03 -7.44 11.85
N THR A 45 19.66 -6.30 11.52
CA THR A 45 18.97 -5.02 11.36
C THR A 45 17.98 -5.06 10.19
N ALA A 46 18.38 -5.62 9.04
CA ALA A 46 17.48 -5.79 7.89
C ALA A 46 16.26 -6.65 8.23
N ALA A 47 16.47 -7.79 8.89
CA ALA A 47 15.38 -8.68 9.31
C ALA A 47 14.42 -8.01 10.29
N GLY A 48 14.95 -7.28 11.28
CA GLY A 48 14.15 -6.54 12.26
C GLY A 48 13.29 -5.45 11.61
N VAL A 49 13.89 -4.63 10.75
CA VAL A 49 13.18 -3.56 10.02
C VAL A 49 12.12 -4.14 9.09
N PHE A 50 12.43 -5.23 8.37
CA PHE A 50 11.46 -5.92 7.53
C PHE A 50 10.25 -6.38 8.36
N ALA A 51 10.50 -7.08 9.48
CA ALA A 51 9.44 -7.62 10.33
C ALA A 51 8.55 -6.51 10.88
N VAL A 52 9.14 -5.43 11.39
CA VAL A 52 8.38 -4.28 11.92
C VAL A 52 7.57 -3.61 10.81
N ALA A 53 8.20 -3.29 9.67
CA ALA A 53 7.50 -2.63 8.56
C ALA A 53 6.38 -3.49 7.98
N PHE A 54 6.61 -4.80 7.84
CA PHE A 54 5.62 -5.73 7.34
C PHE A 54 4.46 -5.89 8.33
N LEU A 55 4.72 -6.19 9.61
CA LEU A 55 3.67 -6.45 10.60
C LEU A 55 2.84 -5.20 10.90
N ALA A 56 3.49 -4.06 11.09
CA ALA A 56 2.79 -2.79 11.33
C ALA A 56 2.00 -2.33 10.10
N GLY A 57 2.54 -2.58 8.89
CA GLY A 57 1.89 -2.24 7.63
C GLY A 57 0.79 -3.22 7.19
N ALA A 58 0.82 -4.47 7.64
CA ALA A 58 -0.10 -5.51 7.18
C ALA A 58 -1.56 -5.18 7.49
N ILE A 59 -1.85 -4.70 8.70
CA ILE A 59 -3.21 -4.36 9.12
C ILE A 59 -3.81 -3.28 8.22
N PRO A 60 -3.22 -2.07 8.10
CA PRO A 60 -3.78 -1.05 7.22
C PRO A 60 -3.75 -1.46 5.73
N ALA A 61 -2.75 -2.20 5.27
CA ALA A 61 -2.64 -2.61 3.87
C ALA A 61 -3.64 -3.69 3.45
N LEU A 62 -4.02 -4.61 4.35
CA LEU A 62 -4.86 -5.77 4.01
C LEU A 62 -6.31 -5.60 4.48
N LEU A 63 -6.53 -4.94 5.62
CA LEU A 63 -7.86 -4.84 6.22
C LEU A 63 -8.56 -3.50 5.95
N ILE A 64 -7.81 -2.45 5.61
CA ILE A 64 -8.38 -1.10 5.44
C ILE A 64 -8.23 -0.66 3.98
N ALA A 65 -7.00 -0.63 3.46
CA ALA A 65 -6.69 -0.10 2.15
C ALA A 65 -7.51 -0.73 1.01
N PRO A 66 -7.78 -2.05 0.96
CA PRO A 66 -8.54 -2.63 -0.14
C PRO A 66 -9.98 -2.13 -0.20
N PHE A 67 -10.63 -1.96 0.96
CA PHE A 67 -11.99 -1.46 1.06
C PHE A 67 -12.07 0.03 0.72
N VAL A 68 -11.16 0.84 1.28
CA VAL A 68 -11.06 2.27 1.00
C VAL A 68 -10.80 2.52 -0.48
N TYR A 69 -9.85 1.80 -1.06
CA TYR A 69 -9.54 1.90 -2.48
C TYR A 69 -10.71 1.45 -3.35
N PHE A 70 -11.35 0.32 -3.02
CA PHE A 70 -12.51 -0.18 -3.75
C PHE A 70 -13.67 0.82 -3.75
N TYR A 71 -13.91 1.46 -2.60
CA TYR A 71 -14.89 2.54 -2.47
C TYR A 71 -14.56 3.71 -3.39
N PHE A 72 -13.33 4.23 -3.34
CA PHE A 72 -12.90 5.32 -4.23
C PHE A 72 -12.96 4.93 -5.71
N TRP A 73 -12.61 3.70 -6.05
CA TRP A 73 -12.69 3.21 -7.42
C TRP A 73 -14.14 3.16 -7.90
N ARG A 74 -15.06 2.62 -7.10
CA ARG A 74 -16.50 2.60 -7.42
C ARG A 74 -17.11 3.97 -7.58
N SER A 75 -16.68 4.94 -6.79
CA SER A 75 -17.16 6.33 -6.87
C SER A 75 -16.46 7.18 -7.94
N ASN A 76 -15.60 6.59 -8.80
CA ASN A 76 -14.77 7.34 -9.77
C ASN A 76 -13.85 8.40 -9.13
N ARG A 77 -13.48 8.19 -7.86
CA ARG A 77 -12.62 9.08 -7.07
C ARG A 77 -11.22 8.51 -6.82
N ALA A 78 -10.90 7.33 -7.33
CA ALA A 78 -9.56 6.74 -7.26
C ALA A 78 -8.57 7.50 -8.16
N THR A 79 -8.06 8.60 -7.63
CA THR A 79 -7.03 9.46 -8.23
C THR A 79 -5.69 9.27 -7.53
N TRP A 80 -4.63 9.75 -8.16
CA TRP A 80 -3.30 9.82 -7.54
C TRP A 80 -3.31 10.59 -6.21
N GLY A 81 -4.03 11.71 -6.15
CA GLY A 81 -4.18 12.48 -4.91
C GLY A 81 -4.84 11.67 -3.79
N SER A 82 -5.90 10.92 -4.10
CA SER A 82 -6.55 10.05 -3.12
C SER A 82 -5.64 8.94 -2.61
N ALA A 83 -4.78 8.38 -3.48
CA ALA A 83 -3.81 7.35 -3.09
C ALA A 83 -2.72 7.92 -2.18
N VAL A 84 -2.18 9.10 -2.51
CA VAL A 84 -1.18 9.79 -1.67
C VAL A 84 -1.76 10.11 -0.30
N ILE A 85 -2.96 10.70 -0.23
CA ILE A 85 -3.61 11.04 1.04
C ILE A 85 -3.88 9.78 1.87
N ALA A 86 -4.45 8.73 1.26
CA ALA A 86 -4.72 7.47 1.95
C ALA A 86 -3.44 6.81 2.49
N GLY A 87 -2.36 6.83 1.70
CA GLY A 87 -1.06 6.32 2.11
C GLY A 87 -0.43 7.15 3.23
N ALA A 88 -0.53 8.48 3.16
CA ALA A 88 -0.03 9.37 4.19
C ALA A 88 -0.77 9.17 5.52
N ILE A 89 -2.10 9.04 5.49
CA ILE A 89 -2.91 8.72 6.66
C ILE A 89 -2.53 7.36 7.23
N GLY A 90 -2.43 6.33 6.39
CA GLY A 90 -2.03 4.99 6.83
C GLY A 90 -0.63 4.98 7.49
N GLY A 91 0.32 5.67 6.87
CA GLY A 91 1.66 5.84 7.43
C GLY A 91 1.67 6.64 8.73
N ALA A 92 0.89 7.71 8.83
CA ALA A 92 0.76 8.50 10.06
C ALA A 92 0.17 7.67 11.20
N LEU A 93 -0.86 6.85 10.93
CA LEU A 93 -1.43 5.94 11.94
C LEU A 93 -0.39 4.96 12.48
N ILE A 94 0.48 4.42 11.62
CA ILE A 94 1.59 3.57 12.05
C ILE A 94 2.61 4.37 12.89
N GLY A 95 2.98 5.58 12.45
CA GLY A 95 3.89 6.46 13.20
C GLY A 95 3.36 6.92 14.56
N LEU A 96 2.03 6.93 14.76
CA LEU A 96 1.42 7.19 16.07
C LEU A 96 1.56 6.01 17.03
N LEU A 97 1.65 4.77 16.51
CA LEU A 97 1.87 3.56 17.32
C LEU A 97 3.32 3.44 17.77
N ASP A 98 4.27 3.86 16.92
CA ASP A 98 5.68 3.93 17.27
C ASP A 98 6.33 5.19 16.67
N ARG A 99 6.71 6.13 17.54
CA ARG A 99 7.37 7.38 17.13
C ARG A 99 8.74 7.13 16.48
N GLY A 100 9.40 6.03 16.83
CA GLY A 100 10.68 5.63 16.25
C GLY A 100 10.60 5.32 14.75
N VAL A 101 9.40 4.99 14.25
CA VAL A 101 9.18 4.74 12.82
C VAL A 101 8.63 5.95 12.06
N MET A 102 8.26 7.03 12.75
CA MET A 102 7.51 8.13 12.15
C MET A 102 8.23 8.83 10.99
N GLY A 103 9.57 8.90 11.03
CA GLY A 103 10.38 9.51 9.96
C GLY A 103 10.25 8.80 8.61
N TYR A 104 9.92 7.50 8.58
CA TYR A 104 9.77 6.71 7.37
C TYR A 104 8.37 6.10 7.20
N ALA A 105 7.51 6.13 8.22
CA ALA A 105 6.17 5.59 8.17
C ALA A 105 5.27 6.29 7.14
N ILE A 106 5.29 7.64 7.09
CA ILE A 106 4.51 8.40 6.10
C ILE A 106 5.01 8.14 4.67
N PRO A 107 6.31 8.30 4.34
CA PRO A 107 6.81 7.98 3.00
C PRO A 107 6.55 6.54 2.57
N SER A 108 6.72 5.56 3.47
CA SER A 108 6.45 4.15 3.16
C SER A 108 4.96 3.88 2.94
N GLY A 109 4.07 4.46 3.75
CA GLY A 109 2.62 4.39 3.54
C GLY A 109 2.20 4.95 2.19
N ILE A 110 2.75 6.11 1.79
CA ILE A 110 2.53 6.71 0.47
C ILE A 110 3.02 5.76 -0.64
N ALA A 111 4.22 5.21 -0.51
CA ALA A 111 4.79 4.29 -1.50
C ALA A 111 3.91 3.04 -1.69
N VAL A 112 3.45 2.42 -0.59
CA VAL A 112 2.54 1.27 -0.63
C VAL A 112 1.23 1.64 -1.34
N ALA A 113 0.63 2.79 -1.01
CA ALA A 113 -0.63 3.21 -1.61
C ALA A 113 -0.49 3.52 -3.11
N ILE A 114 0.63 4.13 -3.53
CA ILE A 114 0.95 4.40 -4.94
C ILE A 114 1.12 3.10 -5.72
N LEU A 115 1.90 2.15 -5.21
CA LEU A 115 2.10 0.84 -5.85
C LEU A 115 0.79 0.07 -5.93
N THR A 116 -0.02 0.15 -4.88
CA THR A 116 -1.37 -0.43 -4.84
C THR A 116 -2.27 0.19 -5.90
N HIS A 117 -2.27 1.52 -6.04
CA HIS A 117 -3.04 2.23 -7.06
C HIS A 117 -2.62 1.83 -8.47
N LEU A 118 -1.31 1.76 -8.74
CA LEU A 118 -0.74 1.35 -10.02
C LEU A 118 -1.18 -0.08 -10.40
N GLY A 119 -0.99 -1.02 -9.48
CA GLY A 119 -1.42 -2.40 -9.71
C GLY A 119 -2.92 -2.47 -9.88
N ALA A 120 -3.71 -1.97 -8.93
CA ALA A 120 -5.16 -2.06 -8.98
C ALA A 120 -5.76 -1.41 -10.24
N ARG A 121 -5.24 -0.26 -10.72
CA ARG A 121 -5.66 0.34 -11.99
C ARG A 121 -5.45 -0.60 -13.18
N ARG A 122 -4.31 -1.29 -13.26
CA ARG A 122 -4.00 -2.21 -14.36
C ARG A 122 -4.95 -3.40 -14.40
N TRP A 123 -5.36 -3.92 -13.23
CA TRP A 123 -6.17 -5.12 -13.12
C TRP A 123 -7.69 -4.87 -13.12
N LEU A 124 -8.14 -3.74 -12.56
CA LEU A 124 -9.56 -3.39 -12.50
C LEU A 124 -10.01 -2.58 -13.74
N GLY A 125 -9.08 -1.97 -14.46
CA GLY A 125 -9.37 -1.11 -15.60
C GLY A 125 -10.09 0.19 -15.21
N PRO A 126 -10.44 1.01 -16.21
CA PRO A 126 -11.30 2.18 -16.01
C PRO A 126 -12.66 1.72 -15.51
N ASN A 127 -13.20 2.38 -14.48
CA ASN A 127 -14.54 2.09 -13.99
C ASN A 127 -15.58 2.56 -15.03
N ASN A 128 -15.95 1.63 -15.91
CA ASN A 128 -16.98 1.82 -16.93
C ASN A 128 -18.37 1.34 -16.47
N SER A 129 -18.52 0.84 -15.24
CA SER A 129 -19.80 0.24 -14.79
C SER A 129 -20.94 1.26 -14.61
N PHE A 130 -20.63 2.55 -14.63
CA PHE A 130 -21.61 3.65 -14.59
C PHE A 130 -21.88 4.29 -15.95
N LYS A 131 -21.22 3.86 -17.04
CA LYS A 131 -21.68 4.28 -18.36
C LYS A 131 -23.02 3.60 -18.60
N PRO A 132 -24.10 4.35 -18.93
CA PRO A 132 -25.33 3.71 -19.35
C PRO A 132 -24.97 2.77 -20.49
N LYS A 133 -25.39 1.50 -20.40
CA LYS A 133 -25.25 0.58 -21.53
C LYS A 133 -25.83 1.31 -22.74
N PRO A 134 -25.10 1.46 -23.86
CA PRO A 134 -25.70 1.99 -25.06
C PRO A 134 -26.94 1.14 -25.32
N LEU A 135 -28.10 1.80 -25.48
CA LEU A 135 -29.31 1.11 -25.88
C LEU A 135 -28.95 0.36 -27.16
N ARG A 136 -29.07 -0.96 -27.12
CA ARG A 136 -28.79 -1.83 -28.25
C ARG A 136 -29.69 -1.34 -29.40
N GLY A 137 -29.14 -0.61 -30.37
CA GLY A 137 -29.90 -0.12 -31.53
C GLY A 137 -30.02 1.40 -31.72
N SER A 138 -29.30 2.26 -31.02
CA SER A 138 -29.13 3.65 -31.50
C SER A 138 -28.05 3.67 -32.59
N ALA A 139 -28.49 3.33 -33.80
CA ALA A 139 -27.78 3.56 -35.06
C ALA A 139 -27.67 5.05 -35.38
#